data_AF-A0A3D0PAU0-F1
#
_entry.id   AF-A0A3D0PAU0-F1
#
_cell.length_a   1.000
_cell.length_b   1.000
_cell.length_c   1.000
_cell.angle_alpha   90.00
_cell.angle_beta   90.00
_cell.angle_gamma   90.00
#
_symmetry.space_group_name_H-M   'P 1'
#
loop_
_entity.id
_entity.type
_entity.pdbx_description
1 polymer ?
#
loop_
_entity_poly.entity_id
_entity_poly.type
_entity_poly.pdbx_seq_one_letter_code
_entity_poly.pdbx_strand_id
1 'polypeptide(L)'
;MGEVFPWAFVSSVHRSRNGIYQKDGRLVSLLTDFGRINPCYPDFHGDTRDVIHYTGSGRRGDQKLDAANRALLAAIDTAHAVPLFNKLGVNRWEYLGLWHVTDGRYIYDEQRESMVWKFTLVRSAA
;
A
#
# COMPACT_ATOMS: atom_id res chain seq x y z
N MET A 1 -7.77 -12.20 -13.50
CA MET A 1 -6.51 -12.29 -12.71
C MET A 1 -5.56 -11.29 -13.31
N GLY A 2 -4.80 -10.57 -12.49
CA GLY A 2 -3.80 -9.63 -12.96
C GLY A 2 -2.58 -10.34 -13.55
N GLU A 3 -1.76 -9.63 -14.30
CA GLU A 3 -0.50 -10.16 -14.82
C GLU A 3 0.49 -10.42 -13.66
N VAL A 4 1.22 -11.53 -13.71
CA VAL A 4 2.16 -11.92 -12.65
C VAL A 4 3.59 -11.70 -13.12
N PHE A 5 4.34 -10.93 -12.34
CA PHE A 5 5.69 -10.52 -12.65
C PHE A 5 6.73 -11.07 -11.64
N PRO A 6 7.98 -11.29 -12.09
CA PRO A 6 9.10 -11.55 -11.19
C PRO A 6 9.52 -10.27 -10.45
N TRP A 7 10.27 -10.42 -9.35
CA TRP A 7 10.79 -9.27 -8.60
C TRP A 7 11.64 -8.33 -9.47
N ALA A 8 12.38 -8.85 -10.45
CA ALA A 8 13.19 -8.04 -11.36
C ALA A 8 12.36 -6.96 -12.07
N PHE A 9 11.17 -7.32 -12.58
CA PHE A 9 10.24 -6.37 -13.19
C PHE A 9 9.67 -5.40 -12.15
N VAL A 10 9.14 -5.91 -11.04
CA VAL A 10 8.56 -5.05 -9.98
C VAL A 10 9.57 -4.02 -9.48
N SER A 11 10.82 -4.45 -9.27
CA SER A 11 11.90 -3.61 -8.75
C SER A 11 12.36 -2.50 -9.70
N SER A 12 12.03 -2.57 -11.00
CA SER A 12 12.27 -1.48 -11.95
C SER A 12 11.40 -0.25 -11.64
N VAL A 13 10.21 -0.48 -11.09
CA VAL A 13 9.22 0.54 -10.69
C VAL A 13 9.30 0.79 -9.17
N HIS A 14 9.20 -0.27 -8.37
CA HIS A 14 9.16 -0.23 -6.91
C HIS A 14 10.54 -0.55 -6.32
N ARG A 15 11.36 0.50 -6.11
CA ARG A 15 12.79 0.35 -5.78
C ARG A 15 13.07 0.15 -4.28
N SER A 16 12.12 -0.40 -3.54
CA SER A 16 12.19 -0.58 -2.08
C SER A 16 11.67 -1.96 -1.66
N ARG A 17 12.16 -2.51 -0.54
CA ARG A 17 11.59 -3.73 0.06
C ARG A 17 10.39 -3.44 0.98
N ASN A 18 10.12 -2.16 1.24
CA ASN A 18 8.98 -1.74 2.06
C ASN A 18 7.71 -1.68 1.22
N GLY A 19 6.56 -1.74 1.88
CA GLY A 19 5.25 -1.67 1.22
C GLY A 19 5.04 -0.40 0.41
N ILE A 20 5.63 0.71 0.87
CA ILE A 20 5.46 2.04 0.24
C ILE A 20 6.79 2.47 -0.36
N TYR A 21 6.77 2.82 -1.65
CA TYR A 21 7.88 3.48 -2.32
C TYR A 21 7.49 4.91 -2.69
N GLN A 22 8.31 5.86 -2.23
CA GLN A 22 8.19 7.27 -2.53
C GLN A 22 9.54 7.79 -3.01
N LYS A 23 9.51 8.86 -3.79
CA LYS A 23 10.69 9.61 -4.21
C LYS A 23 10.39 11.10 -4.07
N ASP A 24 11.26 11.81 -3.37
CA ASP A 24 11.17 13.26 -3.15
C ASP A 24 9.80 13.70 -2.57
N GLY A 25 9.23 12.88 -1.68
CA GLY A 25 7.93 13.12 -1.05
C GLY A 25 6.73 12.71 -1.89
N ARG A 26 6.92 12.31 -3.14
CA ARG A 26 5.86 11.84 -4.04
C ARG A 26 5.72 10.32 -3.97
N LEU A 27 4.50 9.84 -3.79
CA LEU A 27 4.18 8.41 -3.87
C LEU A 27 4.47 7.88 -5.29
N VAL A 28 5.17 6.75 -5.39
CA VAL A 28 5.55 6.15 -6.68
C VAL A 28 4.85 4.82 -6.91
N SER A 29 4.84 3.94 -5.91
CA SER A 29 4.25 2.60 -6.04
C SER A 29 4.01 1.96 -4.68
N LEU A 30 3.14 0.95 -4.66
CA LEU A 30 2.72 0.22 -3.47
C LEU A 30 2.91 -1.29 -3.65
N LEU A 31 3.20 -1.96 -2.54
CA LEU A 31 3.15 -3.42 -2.39
C LEU A 31 2.17 -3.78 -1.28
N THR A 32 1.47 -4.88 -1.48
CA THR A 32 0.68 -5.56 -0.45
C THR A 32 0.93 -7.06 -0.51
N ASP A 33 0.60 -7.77 0.56
CA ASP A 33 0.41 -9.22 0.55
C ASP A 33 -0.93 -9.63 1.19
N PHE A 34 -1.81 -8.65 1.45
CA PHE A 34 -3.08 -8.81 2.18
C PHE A 34 -2.94 -9.60 3.49
N GLY A 35 -1.82 -9.43 4.19
CA GLY A 35 -1.52 -10.15 5.43
C GLY A 35 -1.24 -11.64 5.26
N ARG A 36 -1.19 -12.17 4.03
CA ARG A 36 -1.01 -13.61 3.77
C ARG A 36 0.39 -14.11 4.06
N ILE A 37 1.39 -13.25 3.88
CA ILE A 37 2.80 -13.60 4.14
C ILE A 37 3.27 -12.89 5.42
N ASN A 38 2.87 -11.63 5.61
CA ASN A 38 3.18 -10.88 6.81
C ASN A 38 1.89 -10.41 7.52
N PRO A 39 1.39 -11.18 8.50
CA PRO A 39 0.11 -10.90 9.15
C PRO A 39 0.09 -9.59 9.94
N CYS A 40 1.25 -8.96 10.17
CA CYS A 40 1.32 -7.67 10.85
C CYS A 40 0.86 -6.49 9.97
N TYR A 41 0.29 -6.69 8.78
CA TYR A 41 -0.41 -5.64 8.05
C TYR A 41 -1.60 -6.25 7.29
N PRO A 42 -2.77 -6.37 7.92
CA PRO A 42 -3.93 -6.89 7.24
C PRO A 42 -4.51 -5.78 6.36
N ASP A 43 -3.95 -5.64 5.16
CA ASP A 43 -4.67 -4.96 4.09
C ASP A 43 -5.84 -5.85 3.67
N PHE A 44 -6.97 -5.27 3.32
CA PHE A 44 -8.15 -6.02 2.89
C PHE A 44 -8.95 -5.25 1.84
N HIS A 45 -9.69 -5.99 1.03
CA HIS A 45 -10.67 -5.38 0.14
C HIS A 45 -11.86 -4.86 0.93
N GLY A 46 -12.37 -3.69 0.56
CA GLY A 46 -13.65 -3.21 1.08
C GLY A 46 -14.83 -4.00 0.50
N ASP A 47 -15.99 -3.36 0.35
CA ASP A 47 -17.19 -4.00 -0.19
C ASP A 47 -17.01 -4.52 -1.64
N THR A 48 -16.03 -3.96 -2.36
CA THR A 48 -15.70 -4.36 -3.73
C THR A 48 -14.20 -4.63 -3.90
N ARG A 49 -13.82 -5.26 -5.03
CA ARG A 49 -12.41 -5.44 -5.41
C ARG A 49 -11.73 -4.17 -5.92
N ASP A 50 -12.45 -3.06 -5.92
CA ASP A 50 -11.99 -1.75 -6.37
C ASP A 50 -11.71 -0.80 -5.20
N VAL A 51 -11.90 -1.29 -3.96
CA VAL A 51 -11.53 -0.59 -2.73
C VAL A 51 -10.58 -1.48 -1.94
N ILE A 52 -9.48 -0.90 -1.46
CA ILE A 52 -8.55 -1.55 -0.53
C ILE A 52 -8.34 -0.65 0.69
N HIS A 53 -8.46 -1.22 1.87
CA HIS A 53 -7.99 -0.60 3.10
C HIS A 53 -6.54 -0.99 3.32
N TYR A 54 -5.65 -0.01 3.18
CA TYR A 54 -4.20 -0.17 3.19
C TYR A 54 -3.60 0.35 4.49
N THR A 55 -2.71 -0.41 5.11
CA THR A 55 -2.08 -0.01 6.37
C THR A 55 -0.77 0.74 6.12
N GLY A 56 -0.57 1.86 6.82
CA GLY A 56 0.62 2.70 6.69
C GLY A 56 1.93 2.06 7.18
N SER A 57 3.01 2.81 7.00
CA SER A 57 4.36 2.46 7.44
C SER A 57 4.50 2.48 8.97
N GLY A 58 5.26 1.52 9.51
CA GLY A 58 5.59 1.39 10.94
C GLY A 58 5.09 0.07 11.51
N ARG A 59 6.01 -0.83 11.90
CA ARG A 59 5.68 -2.23 12.27
C ARG A 59 5.36 -2.42 13.74
N ARG A 60 5.90 -1.55 14.60
CA ARG A 60 5.93 -1.71 16.05
C ARG A 60 5.56 -0.39 16.71
N GLY A 61 4.68 -0.46 17.70
CA GLY A 61 4.14 0.70 18.40
C GLY A 61 3.41 1.66 17.47
N ASP A 62 3.14 2.84 17.99
CA ASP A 62 2.44 3.90 17.27
C ASP A 62 3.16 4.29 15.98
N GLN A 63 2.44 4.24 14.87
CA GLN A 63 2.95 4.62 13.57
C GLN A 63 3.20 6.12 13.50
N LYS A 64 4.42 6.48 13.10
CA LYS A 64 4.82 7.88 12.96
C LYS A 64 4.36 8.42 11.62
N LEU A 65 4.17 9.74 11.55
CA LEU A 65 4.03 10.45 10.29
C LEU A 65 5.39 10.57 9.59
N ASP A 66 5.95 9.44 9.16
CA ASP A 66 7.24 9.34 8.46
C ASP A 66 7.14 9.76 6.98
N ALA A 67 8.24 9.65 6.24
CA ALA A 67 8.24 10.04 4.82
C ALA A 67 7.28 9.23 3.95
N ALA A 68 7.03 7.96 4.29
CA ALA A 68 6.13 7.09 3.53
C ALA A 68 4.66 7.42 3.81
N ASN A 69 4.29 7.59 5.09
CA ASN A 69 2.95 7.99 5.48
C ASN A 69 2.60 9.41 5.01
N ARG A 70 3.57 10.34 5.03
CA ARG A 70 3.39 11.68 4.42
C ARG A 70 3.16 11.60 2.91
N ALA A 71 3.86 10.73 2.19
CA ALA A 71 3.68 10.58 0.76
C ALA A 71 2.30 10.01 0.40
N LEU A 72 1.76 9.10 1.23
CA LEU A 72 0.38 8.62 1.09
C LEU A 72 -0.65 9.74 1.31
N LEU A 73 -0.49 10.56 2.35
CA LEU A 73 -1.36 11.71 2.58
C LEU A 73 -1.30 12.72 1.43
N ALA A 74 -0.10 13.07 0.96
CA ALA A 74 0.07 13.98 -0.18
C ALA A 74 -0.52 13.43 -1.49
N ALA A 75 -0.60 12.10 -1.63
CA ALA A 75 -1.23 11.46 -2.78
C ALA A 75 -2.76 11.68 -2.81
N ILE A 76 -3.40 11.93 -1.67
CA ILE A 76 -4.83 12.26 -1.58
C ILE A 76 -5.10 13.58 -2.32
N ASP A 77 -4.31 14.62 -2.02
CA ASP A 77 -4.50 15.95 -2.60
C ASP A 77 -4.18 15.99 -4.10
N THR A 78 -3.19 15.20 -4.54
CA THR A 78 -2.75 15.20 -5.94
C THR A 78 -3.58 14.28 -6.84
N ALA A 79 -4.43 13.42 -6.26
CA ALA A 79 -5.18 12.38 -6.96
C ALA A 79 -4.30 11.57 -7.94
N HIS A 80 -3.03 11.34 -7.56
CA HIS A 80 -2.08 10.65 -8.42
C HIS A 80 -2.26 9.14 -8.29
N ALA A 81 -2.62 8.49 -9.40
CA ALA A 81 -2.71 7.03 -9.45
C ALA A 81 -1.30 6.40 -9.47
N VAL A 82 -1.08 5.37 -8.65
CA VAL A 82 0.18 4.62 -8.59
C VAL A 82 -0.05 3.12 -8.77
N PRO A 83 0.93 2.39 -9.34
CA PRO A 83 0.84 0.94 -9.45
C PRO A 83 0.88 0.25 -8.08
N LEU A 84 0.02 -0.76 -7.91
CA LEU A 84 -0.01 -1.65 -6.75
C LEU A 84 0.32 -3.09 -7.18
N PHE A 85 1.21 -3.74 -6.42
CA PHE A 85 1.56 -5.14 -6.63
C PHE A 85 1.25 -6.00 -5.41
N ASN A 86 0.63 -7.15 -5.62
CA ASN A 86 0.33 -8.12 -4.57
C ASN A 86 1.35 -9.27 -4.57
N LYS A 87 1.98 -9.53 -3.44
CA LYS A 87 2.92 -10.63 -3.28
C LYS A 87 2.18 -11.96 -3.15
N LEU A 88 2.31 -12.81 -4.16
CA LEU A 88 1.76 -14.18 -4.14
C LEU A 88 2.76 -15.22 -3.60
N GLY A 89 4.06 -14.89 -3.62
CA GLY A 89 5.14 -15.78 -3.19
C GLY A 89 6.52 -15.26 -3.60
N VAL A 90 7.55 -16.07 -3.42
CA VAL A 90 8.90 -15.74 -3.91
C VAL A 90 8.85 -15.58 -5.43
N ASN A 91 9.35 -14.44 -5.95
CA ASN A 91 9.35 -14.10 -7.38
C ASN A 91 7.97 -14.14 -8.07
N ARG A 92 6.87 -14.02 -7.32
CA ARG A 92 5.52 -13.99 -7.88
C ARG A 92 4.76 -12.79 -7.34
N TRP A 93 4.57 -11.79 -8.19
CA TRP A 93 3.90 -10.54 -7.86
C TRP A 93 2.79 -10.25 -8.86
N GLU A 94 1.55 -10.25 -8.42
CA GLU A 94 0.41 -9.90 -9.26
C GLU A 94 0.29 -8.37 -9.36
N TYR A 95 0.24 -7.84 -10.57
CA TYR A 95 -0.07 -6.44 -10.80
C TYR A 95 -1.57 -6.21 -10.64
N LEU A 96 -1.94 -5.34 -9.70
CA LEU A 96 -3.32 -5.03 -9.37
C LEU A 96 -3.85 -3.79 -10.11
N GLY A 97 -3.10 -3.21 -11.04
CA GLY A 97 -3.49 -1.97 -11.73
C GLY A 97 -3.02 -0.70 -11.03
N LEU A 98 -3.60 0.43 -11.44
CA LEU A 98 -3.35 1.75 -10.87
C LEU A 98 -4.40 2.10 -9.81
N TRP A 99 -3.97 2.73 -8.73
CA TRP A 99 -4.79 3.02 -7.55
C TRP A 99 -4.55 4.44 -7.05
N HIS A 100 -5.63 5.10 -6.63
CA HIS A 100 -5.63 6.40 -5.97
C HIS A 100 -5.72 6.22 -4.46
N VAL A 101 -4.97 7.02 -3.70
CA VAL A 101 -5.22 7.16 -2.26
C VAL A 101 -6.33 8.21 -2.11
N THR A 102 -7.43 7.88 -1.45
CA THR A 102 -8.60 8.78 -1.35
C THR A 102 -8.94 9.22 0.06
N ASP A 103 -8.45 8.50 1.07
CA ASP A 103 -8.61 8.86 2.48
C ASP A 103 -7.42 8.35 3.30
N GLY A 104 -7.18 8.97 4.45
CA GLY A 104 -6.10 8.63 5.37
C GLY A 104 -6.45 9.01 6.80
N ARG A 105 -6.53 8.03 7.70
CA ARG A 105 -6.91 8.21 9.10
C ARG A 105 -5.88 7.60 10.04
N TYR A 106 -5.64 8.29 11.15
CA TYR A 106 -4.82 7.78 12.25
C TYR A 106 -5.74 7.26 13.34
N ILE A 107 -5.81 5.94 13.48
CA ILE A 107 -6.78 5.26 14.35
C ILE A 107 -6.06 4.32 15.32
N TYR A 108 -6.69 4.05 16.46
CA TYR A 108 -6.23 2.99 17.36
C TYR A 108 -6.65 1.62 16.82
N ASP A 109 -5.68 0.72 16.66
CA ASP A 109 -5.91 -0.67 16.26
C ASP A 109 -5.83 -1.57 17.49
N GLU A 110 -6.99 -2.09 17.92
CA GLU A 110 -7.10 -2.89 19.14
C GLU A 110 -6.28 -4.19 19.07
N GLN A 111 -6.12 -4.80 17.89
CA GLN A 111 -5.36 -6.04 17.76
C GLN A 111 -3.85 -5.80 17.95
N ARG A 112 -3.39 -4.59 17.67
CA ARG A 112 -1.99 -4.20 17.77
C ARG A 112 -1.70 -3.34 18.99
N GLU A 113 -2.73 -2.98 19.75
CA GLU A 113 -2.67 -2.08 20.90
C GLU A 113 -1.84 -0.82 20.62
N SER A 114 -2.01 -0.24 19.43
CA SER A 114 -1.22 0.90 18.96
C SER A 114 -1.95 1.71 17.91
N MET A 115 -1.52 2.96 17.75
CA MET A 115 -2.02 3.84 16.72
C MET A 115 -1.45 3.47 15.34
N VAL A 116 -2.31 3.34 14.34
CA VAL A 116 -1.93 3.00 12.96
C VAL A 116 -2.56 3.97 11.97
N TRP A 117 -1.85 4.21 10.87
CA TRP A 117 -2.44 4.85 9.71
C TRP A 117 -3.21 3.82 8.88
N LYS A 118 -4.46 4.12 8.57
CA LYS A 118 -5.28 3.40 7.61
C LYS A 118 -5.61 4.33 6.45
N PHE A 119 -5.33 3.87 5.25
CA PHE A 119 -5.59 4.58 4.01
C PHE A 119 -6.64 3.83 3.20
N THR A 120 -7.47 4.57 2.49
CA THR A 120 -8.39 3.99 1.50
C THR A 120 -7.80 4.16 0.12
N LEU A 121 -7.66 3.05 -0.60
CA LEU A 121 -7.24 3.03 -1.99
C LEU A 121 -8.45 2.72 -2.86
N VAL A 122 -8.61 3.47 -3.95
CA VAL A 122 -9.65 3.22 -4.97
C VAL A 122 -8.99 2.94 -6.31
N ARG A 123 -9.42 1.88 -6.98
CA ARG A 123 -8.90 1.49 -8.29
C ARG A 123 -9.18 2.62 -9.30
N SER A 124 -8.16 3.01 -10.06
CA SER A 124 -8.35 3.93 -11.19
C SER A 124 -9.14 3.21 -12.27
N ALA A 125 -10.20 3.84 -12.77
CA ALA A 125 -10.83 3.39 -14.01
C ALA A 125 -9.78 3.40 -15.15
N ALA A 126 -9.87 2.39 -16.02
CA ALA A 126 -9.07 2.31 -17.23
C ALA A 126 -9.60 3.28 -18.29
#